data_AF-A0A646KPP0-F1
#
_entry.id   AF-A0A646KPP0-F1
#
_cell.length_a   1.000
_cell.length_b   1.000
_cell.length_c   1.000
_cell.angle_alpha   90.00
_cell.angle_beta   90.00
_cell.angle_gamma   90.00
#
_symmetry.space_group_name_H-M   'P 1'
#
loop_
_entity.id
_entity.type
_entity.pdbx_description
1 polymer ?
#
loop_
_entity_poly.entity_id
_entity_poly.type
_entity_poly.pdbx_seq_one_letter_code
_entity_poly.pdbx_strand_id
1 'polypeptide(L)'
;MDTQHPSATAPAPSADPDAEPAITHDAHRSHHSYGVTHANSRHTTRFTVVGNHLAQHAELSLLAIGLAVHIQSLPTGARVDIKTLTARFPEGSARISGALRELEAHGYLRRVRERVPGGRIVTRTVSCNQPAATRRPPDRLVPVRPRPPGRPPAAPRAADDAPVRPPRREPAPLHVPQPGFPAPSLLQTAADLLAGLHHTDPRLLLSARDAEQLAPGVAAWLEREAGPAAVQHALTTGLPADVLRHPARLLAHRLTAGLPPPPPFRTPLRTLPLQNCEHCDRAFRAPEPGVCRDCRTTTKHRHREESDGQLTA
;
A
#
# COMPACT_ATOMS: atom_id res chain seq x y z
N MET A 1 10.79 -59.05 -23.77
CA MET A 1 11.58 -57.83 -24.05
C MET A 1 11.22 -56.82 -23.00
N ASP A 2 12.20 -56.59 -22.14
CA ASP A 2 12.19 -55.72 -20.96
C ASP A 2 11.86 -54.26 -21.28
N THR A 3 11.05 -53.63 -20.44
CA THR A 3 11.41 -52.34 -19.83
C THR A 3 10.67 -52.19 -18.51
N GLN A 4 11.42 -52.25 -17.40
CA GLN A 4 10.98 -51.94 -16.05
C GLN A 4 10.87 -50.42 -15.86
N HIS A 5 9.82 -49.96 -15.16
CA HIS A 5 9.82 -48.70 -14.41
C HIS A 5 9.57 -49.04 -12.93
N PRO A 6 10.53 -48.79 -12.02
CA PRO A 6 10.39 -49.04 -10.59
C PRO A 6 9.92 -47.79 -9.82
N SER A 7 9.34 -48.04 -8.64
CA SER A 7 9.14 -47.13 -7.51
C SER A 7 7.82 -46.32 -7.48
N ALA A 8 6.71 -47.04 -7.27
CA ALA A 8 5.57 -46.56 -6.49
C ALA A 8 5.76 -46.96 -5.02
N THR A 9 5.69 -46.00 -4.10
CA THR A 9 5.87 -46.20 -2.65
C THR A 9 4.63 -46.84 -2.03
N ALA A 10 4.87 -47.85 -1.17
CA ALA A 10 3.86 -48.62 -0.46
C ALA A 10 3.06 -47.80 0.59
N PRO A 11 1.84 -48.23 0.95
CA PRO A 11 1.02 -47.58 1.97
C PRO A 11 1.51 -47.87 3.39
N ALA A 12 1.36 -46.87 4.27
CA ALA A 12 1.74 -46.90 5.68
C ALA A 12 0.87 -47.88 6.52
N PRO A 13 1.39 -48.41 7.64
CA PRO A 13 0.70 -49.38 8.49
C PRO A 13 -0.46 -48.76 9.27
N SER A 14 -1.52 -49.57 9.44
CA SER A 14 -2.72 -49.33 10.24
C SER A 14 -2.40 -48.97 11.70
N ALA A 15 -3.02 -47.88 12.18
CA ALA A 15 -2.99 -47.47 13.57
C ALA A 15 -4.01 -48.25 14.41
N ASP A 16 -3.60 -48.65 15.62
CA ASP A 16 -4.40 -49.31 16.64
C ASP A 16 -5.62 -48.46 17.07
N PRO A 17 -6.79 -49.06 17.37
CA PRO A 17 -8.00 -48.31 17.72
C PRO A 17 -8.16 -48.01 19.22
N ASP A 18 -7.23 -48.42 20.09
CA ASP A 18 -7.40 -48.36 21.56
C ASP A 18 -6.31 -47.57 22.30
N ALA A 19 -5.96 -46.37 21.80
CA ALA A 19 -5.12 -45.41 22.53
C ALA A 19 -5.93 -44.14 22.83
N GLU A 20 -6.34 -43.99 24.10
CA GLU A 20 -6.99 -42.78 24.61
C GLU A 20 -6.15 -41.52 24.36
N PRO A 21 -6.71 -40.47 23.76
CA PRO A 21 -6.02 -39.18 23.73
C PRO A 21 -6.14 -38.55 25.10
N ALA A 22 -5.00 -38.40 25.79
CA ALA A 22 -4.88 -37.51 26.93
C ALA A 22 -5.24 -36.08 26.48
N ILE A 23 -6.48 -35.68 26.76
CA ILE A 23 -6.97 -34.32 26.53
C ILE A 23 -6.26 -33.44 27.55
N THR A 24 -5.11 -32.87 27.16
CA THR A 24 -4.59 -31.67 27.80
C THR A 24 -5.63 -30.58 27.61
N HIS A 25 -6.45 -30.38 28.64
CA HIS A 25 -7.35 -29.25 28.77
C HIS A 25 -6.49 -28.00 28.96
N ASP A 26 -5.92 -27.49 27.86
CA ASP A 26 -5.56 -26.09 27.82
C ASP A 26 -6.86 -25.32 27.93
N ALA A 27 -7.12 -24.81 29.14
CA ALA A 27 -8.20 -23.90 29.43
C ALA A 27 -7.93 -22.59 28.68
N HIS A 28 -8.10 -22.60 27.36
CA HIS A 28 -8.36 -21.41 26.58
C HIS A 28 -9.62 -20.81 27.18
N ARG A 29 -9.40 -19.79 27.99
CA ARG A 29 -10.41 -18.90 28.52
C ARG A 29 -11.15 -18.33 27.31
N SER A 30 -12.20 -19.03 26.89
CA SER A 30 -13.12 -18.61 25.83
C SER A 30 -13.76 -17.33 26.34
N HIS A 31 -13.16 -16.20 25.98
CA HIS A 31 -13.79 -14.91 26.12
C HIS A 31 -15.07 -15.00 25.29
N HIS A 32 -16.21 -15.21 25.95
CA HIS A 32 -17.51 -15.00 25.34
C HIS A 32 -17.46 -13.60 24.75
N SER A 33 -17.35 -13.51 23.44
CA SER A 33 -17.31 -12.25 22.72
C SER A 33 -18.72 -11.67 22.77
N TYR A 34 -18.99 -10.88 23.81
CA TYR A 34 -20.20 -10.07 23.88
C TYR A 34 -20.10 -8.98 22.80
N GLY A 35 -21.08 -8.94 21.89
CA GLY A 35 -21.11 -7.97 20.80
C GLY A 35 -21.73 -8.53 19.52
N VAL A 36 -21.68 -7.73 18.46
CA VAL A 36 -22.19 -8.13 17.14
C VAL A 36 -21.18 -9.05 16.47
N THR A 37 -21.58 -10.29 16.18
CA THR A 37 -20.83 -11.19 15.29
C THR A 37 -21.40 -11.06 13.88
N HIS A 38 -20.55 -10.78 12.90
CA HIS A 38 -20.96 -10.55 11.53
C HIS A 38 -20.86 -11.83 10.68
N ALA A 39 -22.01 -12.37 10.27
CA ALA A 39 -22.08 -13.42 9.25
C ALA A 39 -22.18 -12.79 7.84
N ASN A 40 -21.06 -12.27 7.34
CA ASN A 40 -21.03 -11.49 6.09
C ASN A 40 -21.03 -12.39 4.85
N SER A 41 -21.98 -12.16 3.94
CA SER A 41 -21.96 -12.69 2.57
C SER A 41 -21.56 -11.58 1.59
N ARG A 42 -20.73 -11.91 0.58
CA ARG A 42 -20.34 -10.92 -0.43
C ARG A 42 -21.52 -10.59 -1.35
N HIS A 43 -21.99 -9.35 -1.31
CA HIS A 43 -22.91 -8.83 -2.31
C HIS A 43 -22.14 -8.45 -3.59
N THR A 44 -22.55 -8.98 -4.74
CA THR A 44 -21.89 -8.73 -6.04
C THR A 44 -22.69 -7.80 -6.94
N THR A 45 -23.98 -7.61 -6.67
CA THR A 45 -24.87 -6.73 -7.45
C THR A 45 -25.83 -5.97 -6.55
N ARG A 46 -26.42 -4.88 -7.05
CA ARG A 46 -27.48 -4.09 -6.40
C ARG A 46 -27.17 -3.64 -4.96
N PHE A 47 -25.91 -3.30 -4.69
CA PHE A 47 -25.49 -2.75 -3.39
C PHE A 47 -24.96 -1.33 -3.56
N THR A 48 -24.99 -0.55 -2.47
CA THR A 48 -24.41 0.79 -2.40
C THR A 48 -23.35 0.79 -1.31
N VAL A 49 -22.15 1.28 -1.63
CA VAL A 49 -21.08 1.42 -0.65
C VAL A 49 -21.30 2.70 0.14
N VAL A 50 -21.47 2.57 1.45
CA VAL A 50 -21.67 3.68 2.38
C VAL A 50 -20.41 3.82 3.23
N GLY A 51 -19.87 5.04 3.32
CA GLY A 51 -18.72 5.32 4.17
C GLY A 51 -19.09 5.30 5.66
N ASN A 52 -18.19 4.80 6.51
CA ASN A 52 -18.38 4.78 7.97
C ASN A 52 -18.58 6.19 8.55
N HIS A 53 -18.01 7.23 7.93
CA HIS A 53 -18.23 8.61 8.34
C HIS A 53 -19.71 9.05 8.27
N LEU A 54 -20.51 8.42 7.41
CA LEU A 54 -21.96 8.64 7.34
C LEU A 54 -22.69 7.65 8.25
N ALA A 55 -22.34 6.37 8.16
CA ALA A 55 -23.03 5.31 8.91
C ALA A 55 -22.87 5.45 10.45
N GLN A 56 -21.79 6.07 10.91
CA GLN A 56 -21.46 6.27 12.32
C GLN A 56 -21.39 7.75 12.68
N HIS A 57 -22.08 8.62 11.93
CA HIS A 57 -22.01 10.06 12.16
C HIS A 57 -22.60 10.44 13.52
N ALA A 58 -21.80 11.06 14.38
CA ALA A 58 -22.19 11.33 15.77
C ALA A 58 -23.31 12.38 15.92
N GLU A 59 -23.39 13.35 15.00
CA GLU A 59 -24.33 14.48 15.11
C GLU A 59 -25.59 14.31 14.24
N LEU A 60 -25.65 13.28 13.38
CA LEU A 60 -26.82 13.04 12.54
C LEU A 60 -27.80 12.11 13.26
N SER A 61 -29.09 12.38 13.12
CA SER A 61 -30.11 11.41 13.53
C SER A 61 -30.03 10.12 12.70
N LEU A 62 -30.44 8.98 13.29
CA LEU A 62 -30.55 7.72 12.55
C LEU A 62 -31.50 7.84 11.34
N LEU A 63 -32.51 8.70 11.42
CA LEU A 63 -33.41 9.00 10.31
C LEU A 63 -32.67 9.73 9.19
N ALA A 64 -31.83 10.72 9.50
CA ALA A 64 -30.97 11.37 8.52
C ALA A 64 -29.95 10.40 7.89
N ILE A 65 -29.30 9.56 8.69
CA ILE A 65 -28.39 8.52 8.18
C ILE A 65 -29.14 7.57 7.23
N GLY A 66 -30.30 7.06 7.64
CA GLY A 66 -31.14 6.19 6.81
C GLY A 66 -31.59 6.84 5.51
N LEU A 67 -32.01 8.12 5.56
CA LEU A 67 -32.36 8.88 4.36
C LEU A 67 -31.15 9.10 3.45
N ALA A 68 -29.97 9.40 3.99
CA ALA A 68 -28.77 9.57 3.19
C ALA A 68 -28.37 8.27 2.47
N VAL A 69 -28.39 7.13 3.18
CA VAL A 69 -28.15 5.81 2.58
C VAL A 69 -29.18 5.51 1.50
N HIS A 70 -30.45 5.81 1.75
CA HIS A 70 -31.49 5.63 0.76
C HIS A 70 -31.23 6.47 -0.50
N ILE A 71 -30.93 7.77 -0.34
CA ILE A 71 -30.66 8.68 -1.45
C ILE A 71 -29.46 8.22 -2.28
N GLN A 72 -28.39 7.72 -1.64
CA GLN A 72 -27.21 7.20 -2.35
C GLN A 72 -27.51 5.95 -3.19
N SER A 73 -28.52 5.17 -2.81
CA SER A 73 -28.94 3.98 -3.55
C SER A 73 -29.79 4.28 -4.78
N LEU A 74 -30.28 5.52 -4.94
CA LEU A 74 -31.16 5.89 -6.03
C LEU A 74 -30.38 6.24 -7.32
N PRO A 75 -30.96 5.97 -8.51
CA PRO A 75 -30.38 6.43 -9.76
C PRO A 75 -30.38 7.96 -9.85
N THR A 76 -29.48 8.51 -10.68
CA THR A 76 -29.42 9.95 -10.95
C THR A 76 -30.76 10.44 -11.48
N GLY A 77 -31.29 11.53 -10.90
CA GLY A 77 -32.56 12.13 -11.29
C GLY A 77 -33.78 11.63 -10.52
N ALA A 78 -33.62 10.68 -9.58
CA ALA A 78 -34.70 10.29 -8.69
C ALA A 78 -35.22 11.47 -7.86
N ARG A 79 -36.53 11.47 -7.58
CA ARG A 79 -37.17 12.52 -6.79
C ARG A 79 -36.91 12.31 -5.31
N VAL A 80 -36.38 13.34 -4.67
CA VAL A 80 -36.06 13.38 -3.22
C VAL A 80 -36.74 14.60 -2.61
N ASP A 81 -38.06 14.66 -2.74
CA ASP A 81 -38.90 15.66 -2.09
C ASP A 81 -39.65 15.04 -0.89
N ILE A 82 -40.11 15.90 0.02
CA ILE A 82 -40.76 15.46 1.27
C ILE A 82 -41.96 14.57 0.96
N LYS A 83 -42.78 14.92 -0.05
CA LYS A 83 -43.99 14.16 -0.41
C LYS A 83 -43.62 12.76 -0.91
N THR A 84 -42.63 12.66 -1.79
CA THR A 84 -42.12 11.38 -2.31
C THR A 84 -41.56 10.51 -1.19
N LEU A 85 -40.82 11.09 -0.24
CA LEU A 85 -40.24 10.34 0.88
C LEU A 85 -41.30 9.90 1.90
N THR A 86 -42.27 10.77 2.24
CA THR A 86 -43.38 10.42 3.15
C THR A 86 -44.30 9.33 2.59
N ALA A 87 -44.38 9.21 1.26
CA ALA A 87 -45.14 8.13 0.63
C ALA A 87 -44.43 6.77 0.73
N ARG A 88 -43.12 6.77 0.95
CA ARG A 88 -42.29 5.55 0.97
C ARG A 88 -41.96 5.07 2.38
N PHE A 89 -41.73 5.99 3.32
CA PHE A 89 -41.31 5.67 4.68
C PHE A 89 -42.43 5.92 5.68
N PRO A 90 -42.54 5.14 6.76
CA PRO A 90 -43.52 5.34 7.83
C PRO A 90 -43.09 6.50 8.75
N GLU A 91 -42.69 7.63 8.18
CA GLU A 91 -42.19 8.80 8.90
C GLU A 91 -42.98 10.05 8.53
N GLY A 92 -43.23 10.90 9.52
CA GLY A 92 -43.97 12.14 9.33
C GLY A 92 -43.21 13.15 8.46
N SER A 93 -43.96 14.01 7.75
CA SER A 93 -43.41 15.08 6.90
C SER A 93 -42.44 16.00 7.66
N ALA A 94 -42.73 16.32 8.93
CA ALA A 94 -41.87 17.13 9.77
C ALA A 94 -40.52 16.45 10.07
N ARG A 95 -40.51 15.15 10.37
CA ARG A 95 -39.28 14.38 10.64
C ARG A 95 -38.42 14.25 9.39
N ILE A 96 -39.03 13.92 8.25
CA ILE A 96 -38.33 13.87 6.96
C ILE A 96 -37.75 15.25 6.61
N SER A 97 -38.52 16.33 6.80
CA SER A 97 -38.00 17.67 6.58
C SER A 97 -36.86 18.03 7.52
N GLY A 98 -36.92 17.61 8.79
CA GLY A 98 -35.87 17.83 9.79
C GLY A 98 -34.57 17.13 9.38
N ALA A 99 -34.67 15.84 9.06
CA ALA A 99 -33.51 15.07 8.62
C ALA A 99 -32.89 15.57 7.31
N LEU A 100 -33.69 16.01 6.34
CA LEU A 100 -33.14 16.65 5.14
C LEU A 100 -32.36 17.94 5.48
N ARG A 101 -32.80 18.72 6.49
CA ARG A 101 -32.06 19.91 6.96
C ARG A 101 -30.76 19.53 7.68
N GLU A 102 -30.76 18.46 8.49
CA GLU A 102 -29.54 17.92 9.09
C GLU A 102 -28.52 17.55 8.00
N LEU A 103 -28.96 16.79 6.98
CA LEU A 103 -28.09 16.42 5.87
C LEU A 103 -27.55 17.62 5.10
N GLU A 104 -28.33 18.69 4.95
CA GLU A 104 -27.87 19.94 4.36
C GLU A 104 -26.84 20.65 5.25
N ALA A 105 -27.09 20.73 6.56
CA ALA A 105 -26.21 21.36 7.53
C ALA A 105 -24.83 20.69 7.58
N HIS A 106 -24.79 19.35 7.54
CA HIS A 106 -23.55 18.57 7.54
C HIS A 106 -22.96 18.36 6.13
N GLY A 107 -23.57 18.93 5.09
CA GLY A 107 -23.04 18.94 3.72
C GLY A 107 -23.24 17.64 2.93
N TYR A 108 -23.99 16.68 3.46
CA TYR A 108 -24.38 15.45 2.75
C TYR A 108 -25.43 15.69 1.67
N LEU A 109 -26.16 16.80 1.76
CA LEU A 109 -27.12 17.23 0.76
C LEU A 109 -26.89 18.71 0.39
N ARG A 110 -26.99 19.04 -0.88
CA ARG A 110 -26.93 20.43 -1.37
C ARG A 110 -28.05 20.68 -2.35
N ARG A 111 -28.78 21.79 -2.18
CA ARG A 111 -29.78 22.25 -3.15
C ARG A 111 -29.18 23.36 -4.01
N VAL A 112 -29.02 23.09 -5.29
CA VAL A 112 -28.51 24.07 -6.26
C VAL A 112 -29.66 24.53 -7.14
N ARG A 113 -29.83 25.86 -7.27
CA ARG A 113 -30.76 26.44 -8.24
C ARG A 113 -30.00 26.63 -9.55
N GLU A 114 -30.34 25.83 -10.55
CA GLU A 114 -29.72 25.88 -11.87
C GLU A 114 -30.71 26.46 -12.88
N ARG A 115 -30.26 27.46 -13.65
CA ARG A 115 -31.02 27.93 -14.81
C ARG A 115 -30.73 26.99 -15.97
N VAL A 116 -31.71 26.19 -16.36
CA VAL A 116 -31.56 25.30 -17.50
C VAL A 116 -31.63 26.09 -18.81
N PRO A 117 -31.00 25.60 -19.90
CA PRO A 117 -31.18 26.16 -21.24
C PRO A 117 -32.67 26.14 -21.60
N GLY A 118 -33.31 27.31 -21.59
CA GLY A 118 -34.77 27.44 -21.61
C GLY A 118 -35.35 28.40 -20.56
N GLY A 119 -34.51 29.02 -19.71
CA GLY A 119 -34.90 30.12 -18.82
C GLY A 119 -35.64 29.70 -17.55
N ARG A 120 -35.96 28.41 -17.39
CA ARG A 120 -36.57 27.87 -16.17
C ARG A 120 -35.51 27.65 -15.09
N ILE A 121 -35.84 28.00 -13.84
CA ILE A 121 -34.99 27.71 -12.68
C ILE A 121 -35.42 26.37 -12.11
N VAL A 122 -34.52 25.37 -12.13
CA VAL A 122 -34.75 24.04 -11.56
C VAL A 122 -33.94 23.92 -10.28
N THR A 123 -34.58 23.46 -9.20
CA THR A 123 -33.89 23.09 -7.96
C THR A 123 -33.37 21.66 -8.10
N ARG A 124 -32.05 21.49 -8.16
CA ARG A 124 -31.38 20.20 -8.21
C ARG A 124 -30.86 19.82 -6.83
N THR A 125 -31.27 18.66 -6.34
CA THR A 125 -30.75 18.06 -5.12
C THR A 125 -29.50 17.26 -5.46
N VAL A 126 -28.36 17.65 -4.88
CA VAL A 126 -27.06 17.00 -5.05
C VAL A 126 -26.73 16.27 -3.76
N SER A 127 -26.70 14.93 -3.80
CA SER A 127 -26.20 14.12 -2.70
C SER A 127 -24.67 14.08 -2.75
N CYS A 128 -24.02 14.32 -1.60
CA CYS A 128 -22.57 14.33 -1.48
C CYS A 128 -22.14 13.14 -0.61
N ASN A 129 -21.45 12.18 -1.21
CA ASN A 129 -21.03 10.96 -0.50
C ASN A 129 -19.90 11.21 0.51
N GLN A 130 -19.18 12.34 0.41
CA GLN A 130 -18.13 12.71 1.36
C GLN A 130 -18.04 14.25 1.49
N PRO A 131 -18.67 14.85 2.52
CA PRO A 131 -18.79 16.30 2.65
C PRO A 131 -17.44 17.02 2.87
N ALA A 132 -16.46 16.35 3.49
CA ALA A 132 -15.12 16.90 3.72
C ALA A 132 -14.36 17.21 2.41
N ALA A 133 -14.61 16.46 1.34
CA ALA A 133 -14.00 16.71 0.03
C ALA A 133 -14.62 17.91 -0.71
N THR A 134 -15.83 18.33 -0.30
CA THR A 134 -16.60 19.41 -0.94
C THR A 134 -16.52 20.75 -0.22
N ARG A 135 -15.81 20.85 0.92
CA ARG A 135 -15.67 22.08 1.72
C ARG A 135 -14.63 23.05 1.12
N ARG A 136 -14.83 23.48 -0.12
CA ARG A 136 -14.27 24.76 -0.60
C ARG A 136 -15.28 25.83 -0.19
N PRO A 137 -14.89 26.86 0.58
CA PRO A 137 -15.84 27.87 1.07
C PRO A 137 -16.51 28.58 -0.12
N PRO A 138 -17.81 28.88 -0.04
CA PRO A 138 -18.46 29.69 -1.05
C PRO A 138 -17.81 31.08 -1.04
N ASP A 139 -17.34 31.51 -2.19
CA ASP A 139 -16.85 32.85 -2.43
C ASP A 139 -17.92 33.84 -1.95
N ARG A 140 -17.59 34.60 -0.90
CA ARG A 140 -18.47 35.63 -0.37
C ARG A 140 -18.63 36.66 -1.47
N LEU A 141 -19.83 36.73 -2.06
CA LEU A 141 -20.25 37.83 -2.90
C LEU A 141 -20.10 39.13 -2.10
N VAL A 142 -18.99 39.84 -2.34
CA VAL A 142 -18.79 41.20 -1.83
C VAL A 142 -19.68 42.13 -2.66
N PRO A 143 -20.49 43.02 -2.07
CA PRO A 143 -21.27 43.99 -2.83
C PRO A 143 -20.32 44.98 -3.49
N VAL A 144 -20.29 45.01 -4.83
CA VAL A 144 -19.55 46.01 -5.60
C VAL A 144 -20.21 47.37 -5.40
N ARG A 145 -19.53 48.30 -4.72
CA ARG A 145 -19.85 49.73 -4.80
C ARG A 145 -19.36 50.28 -6.16
N PRO A 146 -20.11 51.18 -6.83
CA PRO A 146 -19.73 51.72 -8.12
C PRO A 146 -18.54 52.68 -7.97
N ARG A 147 -17.50 52.50 -8.81
CA ARG A 147 -16.35 53.40 -8.93
C ARG A 147 -16.55 54.35 -10.13
N PRO A 148 -16.25 55.66 -10.01
CA PRO A 148 -16.46 56.64 -11.07
C PRO A 148 -15.47 56.48 -12.25
N PRO A 149 -15.79 57.03 -13.44
CA PRO A 149 -15.12 56.68 -14.68
C PRO A 149 -13.86 57.53 -14.91
N GLY A 150 -12.83 56.91 -15.49
CA GLY A 150 -11.75 57.65 -16.15
C GLY A 150 -10.38 56.99 -16.07
N ARG A 151 -10.10 56.05 -16.98
CA ARG A 151 -8.84 56.00 -17.75
C ARG A 151 -8.95 55.01 -18.93
N PRO A 152 -8.48 55.36 -20.15
CA PRO A 152 -8.62 54.53 -21.36
C PRO A 152 -7.65 53.33 -21.42
N PRO A 153 -7.88 52.36 -22.33
CA PRO A 153 -7.44 50.98 -22.19
C PRO A 153 -6.01 50.74 -22.72
N ALA A 154 -5.27 49.90 -22.01
CA ALA A 154 -4.07 49.26 -22.53
C ALA A 154 -4.39 47.84 -23.03
N ALA A 155 -3.70 47.46 -24.10
CA ALA A 155 -3.84 46.31 -24.98
C ALA A 155 -4.00 44.93 -24.31
N PRO A 156 -4.53 43.92 -25.03
CA PRO A 156 -4.97 42.65 -24.46
C PRO A 156 -3.77 41.77 -24.13
N ARG A 157 -3.60 41.46 -22.84
CA ARG A 157 -2.91 40.23 -22.45
C ARG A 157 -3.89 39.10 -22.73
N ALA A 158 -3.55 38.28 -23.73
CA ALA A 158 -4.13 36.97 -23.91
C ALA A 158 -4.08 36.25 -22.55
N ALA A 159 -5.26 36.03 -21.98
CA ALA A 159 -5.44 35.14 -20.88
C ALA A 159 -5.13 33.74 -21.39
N ASP A 160 -4.10 33.11 -20.83
CA ASP A 160 -4.03 31.66 -20.75
C ASP A 160 -5.20 31.18 -19.88
N ASP A 161 -6.40 31.16 -20.46
CA ASP A 161 -7.51 30.33 -20.00
C ASP A 161 -7.20 28.89 -20.43
N ALA A 162 -6.18 28.30 -19.81
CA ALA A 162 -6.03 26.86 -19.78
C ALA A 162 -7.14 26.31 -18.86
N PRO A 163 -8.03 25.42 -19.34
CA PRO A 163 -9.03 24.81 -18.47
C PRO A 163 -8.31 24.09 -17.33
N VAL A 164 -8.57 24.52 -16.10
CA VAL A 164 -8.09 23.87 -14.88
C VAL A 164 -8.59 22.43 -14.91
N ARG A 165 -7.69 21.50 -15.25
CA ARG A 165 -7.96 20.07 -15.17
C ARG A 165 -8.41 19.74 -13.74
N PRO A 166 -9.48 18.95 -13.55
CA PRO A 166 -9.86 18.50 -12.23
C PRO A 166 -8.65 17.81 -11.56
N PRO A 167 -8.52 17.86 -10.22
CA PRO A 167 -7.45 17.13 -9.53
C PRO A 167 -7.54 15.69 -9.97
N ARG A 168 -6.46 15.22 -10.60
CA ARG A 168 -6.34 13.85 -11.08
C ARG A 168 -6.59 12.98 -9.86
N ARG A 169 -7.68 12.20 -9.86
CA ARG A 169 -7.95 11.21 -8.81
C ARG A 169 -6.67 10.42 -8.62
N GLU A 170 -6.07 10.60 -7.46
CA GLU A 170 -4.83 9.93 -7.13
C GLU A 170 -5.13 8.42 -7.13
N PRO A 171 -4.51 7.62 -8.01
CA PRO A 171 -4.77 6.20 -8.05
C PRO A 171 -4.46 5.63 -6.67
N ALA A 172 -5.36 4.76 -6.18
CA ALA A 172 -5.23 4.14 -4.87
C ALA A 172 -3.82 3.55 -4.72
N PRO A 173 -3.15 3.76 -3.56
CA PRO A 173 -1.78 3.30 -3.37
C PRO A 173 -1.71 1.78 -3.60
N LEU A 174 -0.70 1.36 -4.37
CA LEU A 174 -0.40 -0.06 -4.55
C LEU A 174 0.02 -0.64 -3.19
N HIS A 175 -0.58 -1.78 -2.82
CA HIS A 175 -0.16 -2.50 -1.63
C HIS A 175 1.08 -3.33 -1.98
N VAL A 176 2.19 -3.03 -1.31
CA VAL A 176 3.46 -3.76 -1.42
C VAL A 176 4.01 -4.02 -0.02
N PRO A 177 4.80 -5.10 0.17
CA PRO A 177 5.45 -5.34 1.44
C PRO A 177 6.36 -4.16 1.81
N GLN A 178 6.38 -3.84 3.10
CA GLN A 178 7.21 -2.76 3.64
C GLN A 178 8.53 -3.33 4.17
N PRO A 179 9.66 -2.66 3.95
CA PRO A 179 10.93 -3.04 4.57
C PRO A 179 10.88 -2.77 6.08
N GLY A 180 11.64 -3.55 6.86
CA GLY A 180 11.81 -3.31 8.29
C GLY A 180 12.57 -2.02 8.58
N PHE A 181 13.47 -1.62 7.67
CA PHE A 181 14.23 -0.38 7.76
C PHE A 181 14.23 0.39 6.42
N PRO A 182 13.32 1.38 6.25
CA PRO A 182 13.22 2.16 5.01
C PRO A 182 14.34 3.21 4.90
N ALA A 183 15.58 2.75 4.63
CA ALA A 183 16.69 3.66 4.35
C ALA A 183 16.46 4.38 3.00
N PRO A 184 16.64 5.70 2.91
CA PRO A 184 16.45 6.45 1.66
C PRO A 184 17.31 5.93 0.49
N SER A 185 18.55 5.52 0.77
CA SER A 185 19.46 4.93 -0.22
C SER A 185 18.97 3.58 -0.74
N LEU A 186 18.36 2.75 0.12
CA LEU A 186 17.79 1.46 -0.26
C LEU A 186 16.55 1.65 -1.14
N LEU A 187 15.68 2.60 -0.79
CA LEU A 187 14.52 2.96 -1.59
C LEU A 187 14.91 3.55 -2.95
N GLN A 188 15.97 4.37 -3.01
CA GLN A 188 16.50 4.88 -4.28
C GLN A 188 17.03 3.74 -5.16
N THR A 189 17.84 2.85 -4.59
CA THR A 189 18.38 1.67 -5.31
C THR A 189 17.24 0.79 -5.85
N ALA A 190 16.18 0.61 -5.07
CA ALA A 190 14.98 -0.11 -5.48
C ALA A 190 14.23 0.57 -6.63
N ALA A 191 14.09 1.90 -6.58
CA ALA A 191 13.47 2.69 -7.65
C ALA A 191 14.29 2.64 -8.95
N ASP A 192 15.62 2.72 -8.86
CA ASP A 192 16.52 2.64 -10.02
C ASP A 192 16.45 1.25 -10.67
N LEU A 193 16.37 0.18 -9.88
CA LEU A 193 16.17 -1.19 -10.37
C LEU A 193 14.85 -1.31 -11.14
N LEU A 194 13.75 -0.78 -10.58
CA LEU A 194 12.43 -0.76 -11.23
C LEU A 194 12.45 0.06 -12.53
N ALA A 195 13.14 1.21 -12.53
CA ALA A 195 13.32 2.03 -13.71
C ALA A 195 14.09 1.27 -14.81
N GLY A 196 15.07 0.43 -14.46
CA GLY A 196 15.85 -0.37 -15.40
C GLY A 196 15.13 -1.57 -16.03
N LEU A 197 13.95 -1.99 -15.53
CA LEU A 197 13.24 -3.18 -16.02
C LEU A 197 12.86 -3.10 -17.51
N HIS A 198 12.60 -1.89 -18.01
CA HIS A 198 12.23 -1.68 -19.42
C HIS A 198 13.34 -2.07 -20.42
N HIS A 199 14.60 -2.13 -19.98
CA HIS A 199 15.71 -2.60 -20.82
C HIS A 199 15.66 -4.11 -21.06
N THR A 200 15.02 -4.86 -20.16
CA THR A 200 14.86 -6.33 -20.28
C THR A 200 13.57 -6.69 -20.99
N ASP A 201 12.47 -6.01 -20.66
CA ASP A 201 11.20 -6.14 -21.37
C ASP A 201 10.56 -4.74 -21.56
N PRO A 202 10.47 -4.22 -22.80
CA PRO A 202 9.91 -2.89 -23.08
C PRO A 202 8.48 -2.70 -22.58
N ARG A 203 7.73 -3.79 -22.33
CA ARG A 203 6.36 -3.75 -21.81
C ARG A 203 6.28 -3.36 -20.33
N LEU A 204 7.41 -3.33 -19.62
CA LEU A 204 7.54 -2.94 -18.21
C LEU A 204 7.97 -1.47 -18.04
N LEU A 205 7.58 -0.60 -18.97
CA LEU A 205 7.82 0.84 -18.82
C LEU A 205 6.89 1.40 -17.73
N LEU A 206 7.47 1.75 -16.58
CA LEU A 206 6.78 2.28 -15.42
C LEU A 206 6.84 3.81 -15.38
N SER A 207 5.78 4.44 -14.85
CA SER A 207 5.85 5.86 -14.51
C SER A 207 6.71 6.06 -13.25
N ALA A 208 7.32 7.24 -13.09
CA ALA A 208 8.10 7.57 -11.88
C ALA A 208 7.29 7.32 -10.60
N ARG A 209 6.00 7.69 -10.62
CA ARG A 209 5.06 7.45 -9.53
C ARG A 209 4.84 5.97 -9.23
N ASP A 210 4.71 5.12 -10.26
CA ASP A 210 4.53 3.69 -10.05
C ASP A 210 5.82 3.05 -9.50
N ALA A 211 6.99 3.50 -9.96
CA ALA A 211 8.27 3.05 -9.43
C ALA A 211 8.44 3.43 -7.95
N GLU A 212 8.09 4.66 -7.57
CA GLU A 212 8.07 5.11 -6.17
C GLU A 212 7.12 4.28 -5.29
N GLN A 213 5.92 3.95 -5.81
CA GLN A 213 4.96 3.12 -5.08
C GLN A 213 5.41 1.67 -4.91
N LEU A 214 6.20 1.13 -5.85
CA LEU A 214 6.69 -0.24 -5.83
C LEU A 214 8.03 -0.39 -5.09
N ALA A 215 8.82 0.69 -4.96
CA ALA A 215 10.15 0.69 -4.36
C ALA A 215 10.21 0.04 -2.95
N PRO A 216 9.25 0.27 -2.03
CA PRO A 216 9.26 -0.42 -0.73
C PRO A 216 9.18 -1.94 -0.85
N GLY A 217 8.44 -2.46 -1.83
CA GLY A 217 8.33 -3.89 -2.06
C GLY A 217 9.63 -4.52 -2.52
N VAL A 218 10.38 -3.83 -3.39
CA VAL A 218 11.72 -4.27 -3.81
C VAL A 218 12.72 -4.14 -2.66
N ALA A 219 12.67 -3.06 -1.87
CA ALA A 219 13.50 -2.90 -0.69
C ALA A 219 13.29 -4.05 0.32
N ALA A 220 12.05 -4.48 0.53
CA ALA A 220 11.72 -5.63 1.38
C ALA A 220 12.30 -6.96 0.86
N TRP A 221 12.47 -7.11 -0.46
CA TRP A 221 13.17 -8.26 -1.06
C TRP A 221 14.69 -8.18 -0.85
N LEU A 222 15.27 -6.99 -1.03
CA LEU A 222 16.71 -6.76 -0.82
C LEU A 222 17.12 -7.02 0.64
N GLU A 223 16.31 -6.60 1.61
CA GLU A 223 16.53 -6.90 3.04
C GLU A 223 16.54 -8.40 3.34
N ARG A 224 15.85 -9.19 2.50
CA ARG A 224 15.76 -10.65 2.64
C ARG A 224 16.80 -11.39 1.82
N GLU A 225 17.91 -10.72 1.52
CA GLU A 225 19.07 -11.23 0.77
C GLU A 225 18.77 -11.65 -0.68
N ALA A 226 17.62 -11.25 -1.24
CA ALA A 226 17.38 -11.42 -2.68
C ALA A 226 18.16 -10.35 -3.45
N GLY A 227 19.27 -10.73 -4.08
CA GLY A 227 20.11 -9.79 -4.83
C GLY A 227 19.37 -9.14 -6.02
N PRO A 228 19.85 -7.99 -6.53
CA PRO A 228 19.19 -7.22 -7.59
C PRO A 228 18.82 -8.04 -8.84
N ALA A 229 19.72 -8.90 -9.31
CA ALA A 229 19.49 -9.75 -10.47
C ALA A 229 18.40 -10.82 -10.21
N ALA A 230 18.31 -11.35 -8.99
CA ALA A 230 17.29 -12.31 -8.61
C ALA A 230 15.90 -11.64 -8.54
N VAL A 231 15.82 -10.41 -8.00
CA VAL A 231 14.59 -9.62 -8.01
C VAL A 231 14.15 -9.33 -9.43
N GLN A 232 15.05 -8.84 -10.29
CA GLN A 232 14.75 -8.57 -11.70
C GLN A 232 14.25 -9.81 -12.43
N HIS A 233 14.90 -10.97 -12.24
CA HIS A 233 14.45 -12.23 -12.81
C HIS A 233 13.05 -12.61 -12.32
N ALA A 234 12.80 -12.57 -11.00
CA ALA A 234 11.48 -12.88 -10.44
C ALA A 234 10.37 -11.95 -10.97
N LEU A 235 10.68 -10.67 -11.22
CA LEU A 235 9.74 -9.70 -11.77
C LEU A 235 9.50 -9.87 -13.27
N THR A 236 10.45 -10.42 -14.03
CA THR A 236 10.39 -10.55 -15.50
C THR A 236 10.05 -11.95 -16.00
N THR A 237 10.19 -12.99 -15.17
CA THR A 237 9.92 -14.38 -15.57
C THR A 237 8.43 -14.65 -15.74
N GLY A 238 8.02 -15.39 -16.79
CA GLY A 238 6.65 -15.83 -16.98
C GLY A 238 5.63 -14.70 -17.15
N LEU A 239 6.02 -13.61 -17.83
CA LEU A 239 5.09 -12.53 -18.15
C LEU A 239 4.01 -13.03 -19.12
N PRO A 240 2.74 -12.60 -18.95
CA PRO A 240 1.68 -12.90 -19.91
C PRO A 240 2.09 -12.59 -21.35
N ALA A 241 1.69 -13.44 -22.30
CA ALA A 241 1.93 -13.21 -23.71
C ALA A 241 1.13 -12.01 -24.25
N ASP A 242 -0.03 -11.74 -23.65
CA ASP A 242 -0.92 -10.62 -24.02
C ASP A 242 -0.37 -9.25 -23.60
N VAL A 243 -1.00 -8.20 -24.16
CA VAL A 243 -0.70 -6.79 -23.82
C VAL A 243 -0.91 -6.53 -22.32
N LEU A 244 0.16 -6.10 -21.64
CA LEU A 244 0.12 -5.73 -20.23
C LEU A 244 -0.64 -4.41 -20.03
N ARG A 245 -1.92 -4.50 -19.66
CA ARG A 245 -2.74 -3.30 -19.38
C ARG A 245 -2.32 -2.58 -18.10
N HIS A 246 -1.81 -3.32 -17.11
CA HIS A 246 -1.47 -2.81 -15.78
C HIS A 246 -0.15 -3.39 -15.25
N PRO A 247 1.01 -2.97 -15.78
CA PRO A 247 2.32 -3.52 -15.38
C PRO A 247 2.59 -3.30 -13.89
N ALA A 248 2.29 -2.12 -13.34
CA ALA A 248 2.53 -1.81 -11.94
C ALA A 248 1.75 -2.71 -10.97
N ARG A 249 0.49 -3.08 -11.29
CA ARG A 249 -0.31 -4.00 -10.45
C ARG A 249 0.22 -5.43 -10.50
N LEU A 250 0.71 -5.87 -11.66
CA LEU A 250 1.34 -7.18 -11.80
C LEU A 250 2.60 -7.27 -10.94
N LEU A 251 3.45 -6.24 -11.00
CA LEU A 251 4.67 -6.17 -10.20
C LEU A 251 4.36 -6.11 -8.70
N ALA A 252 3.39 -5.31 -8.27
CA ALA A 252 2.93 -5.29 -6.88
C ALA A 252 2.47 -6.67 -6.39
N HIS A 253 1.69 -7.38 -7.21
CA HIS A 253 1.26 -8.74 -6.90
C HIS A 253 2.46 -9.70 -6.76
N ARG A 254 3.43 -9.65 -7.68
CA ARG A 254 4.63 -10.51 -7.63
C ARG A 254 5.51 -10.22 -6.43
N LEU A 255 5.72 -8.95 -6.11
CA LEU A 255 6.47 -8.53 -4.91
C LEU A 255 5.80 -9.03 -3.63
N THR A 256 4.48 -9.15 -3.61
CA THR A 256 3.71 -9.62 -2.46
C THR A 256 3.66 -11.14 -2.37
N ALA A 257 3.34 -11.83 -3.48
CA ALA A 257 3.16 -13.28 -3.50
C ALA A 257 4.48 -14.05 -3.50
N GLY A 258 5.54 -13.48 -4.08
CA GLY A 258 6.87 -14.10 -4.18
C GLY A 258 7.85 -13.65 -3.09
N LEU A 259 7.39 -12.90 -2.07
CA LEU A 259 8.27 -12.37 -1.03
C LEU A 259 9.04 -13.53 -0.35
N PRO A 260 10.39 -13.55 -0.42
CA PRO A 260 11.18 -14.62 0.18
C PRO A 260 10.96 -14.70 1.70
N PRO A 261 11.17 -15.88 2.34
CA PRO A 261 11.19 -15.96 3.79
C PRO A 261 12.32 -15.08 4.37
N PRO A 262 12.20 -14.63 5.63
CA PRO A 262 13.27 -13.87 6.25
C PRO A 262 14.53 -14.74 6.31
N PRO A 263 15.72 -14.17 6.03
CA PRO A 263 16.97 -14.91 6.08
C PRO A 263 17.19 -15.43 7.51
N PRO A 264 17.81 -16.61 7.67
CA PRO A 264 18.16 -17.10 8.99
C PRO A 264 19.06 -16.07 9.67
N PHE A 265 18.79 -15.78 10.95
CA PHE A 265 19.62 -14.88 11.72
C PHE A 265 21.07 -15.38 11.70
N ARG A 266 21.96 -14.60 11.09
CA ARG A 266 23.41 -14.83 11.13
C ARG A 266 24.00 -13.84 12.11
N THR A 267 24.67 -14.36 13.13
CA THR A 267 25.49 -13.52 14.01
C THR A 267 26.51 -12.80 13.13
N PRO A 268 26.58 -11.45 13.15
CA PRO A 268 27.53 -10.74 12.32
C PRO A 268 28.95 -11.25 12.62
N LEU A 269 29.66 -11.65 11.57
CA LEU A 269 31.09 -11.96 11.67
C LEU A 269 31.76 -10.73 12.28
N ARG A 270 32.31 -10.87 13.48
CA ARG A 270 33.08 -9.81 14.13
C ARG A 270 34.20 -9.42 13.15
N THR A 271 34.11 -8.21 12.59
CA THR A 271 35.19 -7.65 11.78
C THR A 271 36.41 -7.54 12.67
N LEU A 272 37.42 -8.35 12.41
CA LEU A 272 38.67 -8.31 13.17
C LEU A 272 39.30 -6.91 13.02
N PRO A 273 39.80 -6.32 14.12
CA PRO A 273 40.39 -4.99 14.10
C PRO A 273 41.57 -4.96 13.13
N LEU A 274 41.70 -3.83 12.41
CA LEU A 274 42.85 -3.56 11.54
C LEU A 274 43.97 -3.01 12.41
N GLN A 275 45.15 -3.60 12.30
CA GLN A 275 46.34 -3.22 13.06
C GLN A 275 47.58 -3.38 12.19
N ASN A 276 48.61 -2.60 12.46
CA ASN A 276 49.88 -2.67 11.74
C ASN A 276 50.82 -3.66 12.43
N CYS A 277 51.61 -4.39 11.62
CA CYS A 277 52.61 -5.31 12.14
C CYS A 277 53.81 -4.56 12.71
N GLU A 278 54.22 -4.88 13.93
CA GLU A 278 55.37 -4.24 14.59
C GLU A 278 56.72 -4.42 13.86
N HIS A 279 56.86 -5.45 13.01
CA HIS A 279 58.13 -5.77 12.34
C HIS A 279 58.25 -5.21 10.91
N CYS A 280 57.14 -5.10 10.19
CA CYS A 280 57.15 -4.74 8.77
C CYS A 280 56.12 -3.66 8.41
N ASP A 281 55.44 -3.09 9.40
CA ASP A 281 54.40 -2.05 9.29
C ASP A 281 53.25 -2.39 8.32
N ARG A 282 53.12 -3.67 7.95
CA ARG A 282 52.05 -4.14 7.06
C ARG A 282 50.72 -4.20 7.82
N ALA A 283 49.70 -3.54 7.27
CA ALA A 283 48.33 -3.61 7.80
C ALA A 283 47.76 -5.04 7.69
N PHE A 284 47.24 -5.58 8.78
CA PHE A 284 46.62 -6.90 8.85
C PHE A 284 45.45 -6.91 9.85
N ARG A 285 44.60 -7.93 9.77
CA ARG A 285 43.44 -8.10 10.67
C ARG A 285 43.63 -9.31 11.58
N ALA A 286 43.54 -9.15 12.88
CA ALA A 286 43.60 -10.25 13.85
C ALA A 286 42.83 -9.89 15.14
N PRO A 287 42.38 -10.88 15.94
CA PRO A 287 41.60 -10.62 17.16
C PRO A 287 42.44 -10.00 18.29
N GLU A 288 43.74 -10.25 18.31
CA GLU A 288 44.69 -9.77 19.31
C GLU A 288 45.85 -9.03 18.63
N PRO A 289 46.45 -8.01 19.27
CA PRO A 289 47.68 -7.36 18.80
C PRO A 289 48.81 -8.35 18.53
N GLY A 290 49.58 -8.14 17.47
CA GLY A 290 50.73 -8.98 17.19
C GLY A 290 51.39 -8.77 15.83
N VAL A 291 52.11 -9.79 15.38
CA VAL A 291 52.81 -9.78 14.10
C VAL A 291 51.99 -10.43 12.98
N CYS A 292 52.17 -9.95 11.75
CA CYS A 292 51.52 -10.47 10.57
C CYS A 292 51.92 -11.94 10.30
N ARG A 293 51.15 -12.62 9.45
CA ARG A 293 51.36 -14.04 9.11
C ARG A 293 52.79 -14.31 8.64
N ASP A 294 53.33 -13.43 7.80
CA ASP A 294 54.64 -13.61 7.17
C ASP A 294 55.77 -13.49 8.22
N CYS A 295 55.72 -12.45 9.06
CA CYS A 295 56.66 -12.27 10.17
C CYS A 295 56.57 -13.43 11.17
N ARG A 296 55.35 -13.91 11.46
CA ARG A 296 55.14 -15.07 12.35
C ARG A 296 55.75 -16.35 11.77
N THR A 297 55.65 -16.56 10.46
CA THR A 297 56.26 -17.71 9.79
C THR A 297 57.78 -17.62 9.81
N THR A 298 58.37 -16.45 9.52
CA THR A 298 59.83 -16.28 9.55
C THR A 298 60.44 -16.49 10.93
N THR A 299 59.79 -16.01 12.00
CA THR A 299 60.28 -16.23 13.37
C THR A 299 60.19 -17.72 13.77
N LYS A 300 59.15 -18.43 13.34
CA LYS A 300 59.03 -19.89 13.56
C LYS A 300 60.09 -20.70 12.82
N HIS A 301 60.47 -20.29 11.61
CA HIS A 301 61.55 -20.94 10.86
C HIS A 301 62.91 -20.73 11.55
N ARG A 302 63.22 -19.51 12.02
CA ARG A 302 64.45 -19.24 12.78
C ARG A 302 64.56 -20.07 14.05
N HIS A 303 63.52 -20.13 14.88
CA HIS A 303 63.55 -20.93 16.11
C HIS A 303 63.68 -22.44 15.85
N ARG A 304 63.16 -22.96 14.73
CA ARG A 304 63.28 -24.37 14.37
C ARG A 304 64.69 -24.72 13.90
N GLU A 305 65.32 -23.86 13.11
CA GLU A 305 66.73 -24.03 12.69
C GLU A 305 67.70 -23.97 13.88
N GLU A 306 67.43 -23.10 14.86
CA GLU A 306 68.22 -23.00 16.10
C GLU A 306 68.05 -24.22 17.01
N SER A 307 66.85 -24.83 17.03
CA SER A 307 66.56 -26.04 17.82
C SER A 307 67.17 -27.30 17.20
N ASP A 308 67.18 -27.42 15.87
CA ASP A 308 67.81 -28.57 15.17
C ASP A 308 69.35 -28.48 15.19
N GLY A 309 69.92 -27.27 15.27
CA GLY A 309 71.36 -27.04 15.44
C GLY A 309 71.90 -27.36 16.85
N GLN A 310 71.04 -27.50 17.85
CA GLN A 310 71.44 -27.75 19.25
C GLN A 310 71.35 -29.23 19.64
N LEU A 311 70.80 -30.09 18.78
CA LEU A 311 70.82 -31.56 18.92
C LEU A 311 72.02 -32.24 18.22
N THR A 312 72.89 -31.48 17.54
CA THR A 312 74.03 -32.00 16.75
C THR A 312 75.40 -31.54 17.23
N ALA A 313 75.52 -31.13 18.50
CA ALA A 313 76.79 -30.80 19.16
C ALA A 313 77.07 -31.76 20.33
#